data_AF-A0A1B9BXY2-F1
#
_entry.id   AF-A0A1B9BXY2-F1
#
_cell.length_a   1.000
_cell.length_b   1.000
_cell.length_c   1.000
_cell.angle_alpha   90.00
_cell.angle_beta   90.00
_cell.angle_gamma   90.00
#
_symmetry.space_group_name_H-M   'P 1'
#
loop_
_entity.id
_entity.type
_entity.pdbx_description
1 polymer ?
#
loop_
_entity_poly.entity_id
_entity_poly.type
_entity_poly.pdbx_seq_one_letter_code
_entity_poly.pdbx_strand_id
1 'polypeptide(L)'
;MAYAAGVAGKDFVLPQAGNIILPAGGLTVGIMLPASPDTYHQYTSVMTNIRWYHEGMFQFTMGDIDGVHVVLSSPPPIGSFSLTAIDTYLLERIFKPGIMIDPGTAGSHLPQLSMGDVVIGARVVNFSNYMTKADGTIVPGQFSALVADNEGYMKGNPNPEYIYAAPALVKLAERAARESPDTPAEILSAPMGRKPWIMAYGTQGSGAAWLRNVQQIRRSTRIFHEVDEAGNYPIALVSTLNKAMS
;
A
#
# COMPACT_ATOMS: atom_id res chain seq x y z
N MET A 1 5.68 0.48 0.29
CA MET A 1 5.30 1.39 1.40
C MET A 1 5.19 0.59 2.69
N ALA A 2 5.55 1.11 3.87
CA ALA A 2 5.44 0.39 5.14
C ALA A 2 4.75 1.26 6.21
N TYR A 3 3.81 0.70 6.98
CA TYR A 3 2.99 1.35 8.04
C TYR A 3 3.25 0.70 9.41
N ALA A 4 3.71 1.42 10.44
CA ALA A 4 4.02 0.85 11.77
C ALA A 4 3.01 1.34 12.80
N ALA A 5 2.67 0.51 13.77
CA ALA A 5 2.22 0.96 15.07
C ALA A 5 2.84 0.11 16.18
N GLY A 6 3.32 0.80 17.23
CA GLY A 6 3.45 0.24 18.57
C GLY A 6 2.61 1.07 19.53
N VAL A 7 1.92 0.44 20.48
CA VAL A 7 2.21 0.36 21.94
C VAL A 7 1.12 -0.54 22.58
N ALA A 8 1.51 -1.20 23.67
CA ALA A 8 0.82 -2.22 24.45
C ALA A 8 -0.51 -1.80 25.12
N GLY A 9 -1.44 -2.76 25.29
CA GLY A 9 -2.61 -2.58 26.17
C GLY A 9 -3.74 -3.61 26.02
N LYS A 10 -3.67 -4.68 26.82
CA LYS A 10 -4.68 -5.56 27.46
C LYS A 10 -6.05 -5.90 26.81
N ASP A 11 -6.24 -7.23 26.76
CA ASP A 11 -7.44 -8.03 27.05
C ASP A 11 -8.74 -7.77 26.27
N PHE A 12 -8.87 -8.48 25.15
CA PHE A 12 -10.17 -8.78 24.52
C PHE A 12 -10.18 -10.23 24.00
N VAL A 13 -11.11 -11.05 24.51
CA VAL A 13 -11.26 -12.47 24.13
C VAL A 13 -12.29 -12.58 23.01
N LEU A 14 -11.86 -13.10 21.85
CA LEU A 14 -12.69 -13.42 20.68
C LEU A 14 -13.00 -14.93 20.62
N PRO A 15 -14.07 -15.35 19.89
CA PRO A 15 -14.47 -16.75 19.76
C PRO A 15 -13.42 -17.55 18.98
N GLN A 16 -13.26 -18.81 19.34
CA GLN A 16 -12.17 -19.69 18.91
C GLN A 16 -12.13 -19.92 17.38
N ALA A 17 -11.28 -19.15 16.70
CA ALA A 17 -10.61 -19.63 15.49
C ALA A 17 -9.53 -20.63 15.94
N GLY A 18 -9.48 -21.80 15.30
CA GLY A 18 -8.58 -22.90 15.66
C GLY A 18 -7.16 -22.41 15.91
N ASN A 19 -6.58 -22.84 17.03
CA ASN A 19 -5.29 -22.41 17.60
C ASN A 19 -4.24 -21.96 16.58
N ILE A 20 -4.29 -20.70 16.16
CA ILE A 20 -3.16 -20.03 15.52
C ILE A 20 -2.21 -19.69 16.66
N ILE A 21 -1.21 -20.53 16.86
CA ILE A 21 -0.12 -20.23 17.78
C ILE A 21 0.79 -19.23 17.06
N LEU A 22 0.55 -17.94 17.31
CA LEU A 22 1.51 -16.90 16.94
C LEU A 22 2.77 -17.08 17.81
N PRO A 23 3.98 -16.91 17.26
CA PRO A 23 5.20 -16.95 18.06
C PRO A 23 5.12 -15.88 19.18
N ALA A 24 5.47 -16.28 20.41
CA ALA A 24 5.36 -15.42 21.57
C ALA A 24 6.32 -14.21 21.45
N GLY A 25 5.77 -13.00 21.34
CA GLY A 25 6.48 -11.74 21.62
C GLY A 25 7.32 -11.13 20.48
N GLY A 26 7.25 -11.64 19.26
CA GLY A 26 7.93 -11.05 18.09
C GLY A 26 7.07 -10.04 17.34
N LEU A 27 7.71 -9.09 16.64
CA LEU A 27 7.02 -8.23 15.67
C LEU A 27 6.53 -9.07 14.49
N THR A 28 5.22 -9.07 14.24
CA THR A 28 4.65 -9.60 13.00
C THR A 28 4.58 -8.52 11.94
N VAL A 29 5.04 -8.82 10.73
CA VAL A 29 4.95 -7.95 9.56
C VAL A 29 3.93 -8.53 8.58
N GLY A 30 2.86 -7.79 8.31
CA GLY A 30 1.94 -8.07 7.22
C GLY A 30 2.48 -7.51 5.92
N ILE A 31 2.44 -8.27 4.83
CA ILE A 31 2.84 -7.83 3.50
C ILE A 31 1.70 -8.13 2.53
N MET A 32 1.15 -7.06 1.96
CA MET A 32 0.10 -7.12 0.95
C MET A 32 0.74 -7.05 -0.42
N LEU A 33 0.86 -8.18 -1.09
CA LEU A 33 1.51 -8.29 -2.39
C LEU A 33 0.52 -7.96 -3.52
N PRO A 34 0.98 -7.31 -4.61
CA PRO A 34 0.21 -7.25 -5.84
C PRO A 34 0.08 -8.68 -6.38
N ALA A 35 -1.07 -9.03 -6.98
CA ALA A 35 -1.36 -10.42 -7.36
C ALA A 35 -0.64 -10.89 -8.64
N SER A 36 0.70 -10.78 -8.67
CA SER A 36 1.56 -11.47 -9.61
C SER A 36 2.20 -12.70 -8.93
N PRO A 37 2.08 -13.91 -9.52
CA PRO A 37 2.70 -15.12 -8.98
C PRO A 37 4.21 -15.00 -8.73
N ASP A 38 4.91 -14.26 -9.60
CA ASP A 38 6.36 -14.06 -9.51
C ASP A 38 6.75 -13.27 -8.26
N THR A 39 5.94 -12.26 -7.89
CA THR A 39 6.15 -11.49 -6.66
C THR A 39 6.01 -12.41 -5.45
N TYR A 40 5.00 -13.29 -5.46
CA TYR A 40 4.76 -14.22 -4.35
C TYR A 40 5.95 -15.16 -4.12
N HIS A 41 6.52 -15.71 -5.20
CA HIS A 41 7.66 -16.61 -5.14
C HIS A 41 8.94 -15.95 -4.59
N GLN A 42 9.16 -14.66 -4.87
CA GLN A 42 10.32 -13.92 -4.36
C GLN A 42 10.36 -13.90 -2.82
N TYR A 43 9.20 -13.83 -2.17
CA TYR A 43 9.11 -13.91 -0.71
C TYR A 43 9.12 -15.36 -0.22
N THR A 44 8.31 -16.24 -0.80
CA THR A 44 8.16 -17.60 -0.28
C THR A 44 9.42 -18.46 -0.47
N SER A 45 10.27 -18.16 -1.46
CA SER A 45 11.54 -18.88 -1.67
C SER A 45 12.58 -18.65 -0.58
N VAL A 46 12.47 -17.56 0.19
CA VAL A 46 13.35 -17.25 1.33
C VAL A 46 12.67 -17.44 2.69
N MET A 47 11.37 -17.78 2.70
CA MET A 47 10.62 -18.04 3.91
C MET A 47 10.93 -19.42 4.50
N THR A 48 10.93 -19.48 5.83
CA THR A 48 10.99 -20.72 6.60
C THR A 48 9.71 -20.90 7.41
N ASN A 49 9.48 -22.11 7.93
CA ASN A 49 8.30 -22.45 8.75
C ASN A 49 6.95 -22.10 8.09
N ILE A 50 6.86 -22.30 6.77
CA ILE A 50 5.71 -21.87 5.98
C ILE A 50 4.44 -22.60 6.43
N ARG A 51 3.37 -21.82 6.62
CA ARG A 51 2.02 -22.27 6.91
C ARG A 51 1.03 -21.48 6.06
N TRP A 52 -0.14 -22.06 5.85
CA TRP A 52 -1.23 -21.42 5.12
C TRP A 52 -2.46 -21.31 6.01
N TYR A 53 -3.18 -20.20 5.85
CA TYR A 53 -4.48 -19.96 6.46
C TYR A 53 -5.41 -19.39 5.39
N HIS A 54 -6.70 -19.73 5.45
CA HIS A 54 -7.70 -19.17 4.55
C HIS A 54 -8.89 -18.62 5.32
N GLU A 55 -9.42 -17.49 4.87
CA GLU A 55 -10.68 -16.92 5.36
C GLU A 55 -11.56 -16.63 4.14
N GLY A 56 -12.59 -17.45 3.93
CA GLY A 56 -13.36 -17.42 2.69
C GLY A 56 -12.47 -17.62 1.46
N MET A 57 -12.40 -16.61 0.59
CA MET A 57 -11.57 -16.63 -0.63
C MET A 57 -10.16 -16.05 -0.44
N PHE A 58 -9.84 -15.53 0.73
CA PHE A 58 -8.54 -14.90 1.02
C PHE A 58 -7.58 -15.96 1.55
N GLN A 59 -6.36 -15.96 1.02
CA GLN A 59 -5.30 -16.88 1.39
C GLN A 59 -4.12 -16.11 1.98
N PHE A 60 -3.71 -16.53 3.17
CA PHE A 60 -2.59 -15.98 3.89
C PHE A 60 -1.48 -17.02 3.97
N THR A 61 -0.25 -16.61 3.68
CA THR A 61 0.95 -17.43 3.89
C THR A 61 1.76 -16.85 5.03
N MET A 62 1.88 -17.62 6.11
CA MET A 62 2.67 -17.26 7.27
C MET A 62 4.00 -17.98 7.23
N GLY A 63 5.03 -17.38 7.83
CA GLY A 63 6.33 -18.01 8.02
C GLY A 63 7.30 -16.98 8.56
N ASP A 64 8.59 -17.26 8.41
CA ASP A 64 9.64 -16.39 8.91
C ASP A 64 10.64 -16.05 7.80
N ILE A 65 10.96 -14.76 7.65
CA ILE A 65 12.04 -14.24 6.80
C ILE A 65 13.08 -13.64 7.71
N ASP A 66 14.32 -14.14 7.67
CA ASP A 66 15.43 -13.71 8.53
C ASP A 66 15.07 -13.66 10.03
N GLY A 67 14.23 -14.61 10.48
CA GLY A 67 13.75 -14.70 11.87
C GLY A 67 12.64 -13.72 12.24
N VAL A 68 12.15 -12.92 11.30
CA VAL A 68 10.98 -12.04 11.47
C VAL A 68 9.72 -12.77 11.01
N HIS A 69 8.68 -12.78 11.84
CA HIS A 69 7.41 -13.39 11.48
C HIS A 69 6.69 -12.55 10.43
N VAL A 70 6.34 -13.16 9.30
CA VAL A 70 5.74 -12.50 8.15
C VAL A 70 4.43 -13.18 7.79
N VAL A 71 3.42 -12.38 7.47
CA VAL A 71 2.15 -12.83 6.89
C VAL A 71 2.00 -12.18 5.52
N LEU A 72 2.06 -12.98 4.47
CA LEU A 72 1.81 -12.56 3.10
C LEU A 72 0.34 -12.72 2.76
N SER A 73 -0.22 -11.75 2.04
CA SER A 73 -1.46 -11.93 1.30
C SER A 73 -1.34 -11.34 -0.10
N SER A 74 -2.20 -11.77 -1.00
CA SER A 74 -2.28 -11.30 -2.38
C SER A 74 -3.74 -11.38 -2.83
N PRO A 75 -4.54 -10.31 -2.67
CA PRO A 75 -5.98 -10.37 -2.88
C PRO A 75 -6.34 -10.57 -4.35
N PRO A 76 -7.15 -11.60 -4.70
CA PRO A 76 -7.74 -11.71 -6.02
C PRO A 76 -9.09 -10.96 -6.10
N PRO A 77 -9.42 -10.31 -7.23
CA PRO A 77 -8.58 -9.95 -8.37
C PRO A 77 -7.75 -8.68 -8.09
N ILE A 78 -6.64 -8.54 -8.83
CA ILE A 78 -5.77 -7.35 -8.81
C ILE A 78 -6.61 -6.10 -9.09
N GLY A 79 -6.35 -5.03 -8.33
CA GLY A 79 -6.95 -3.71 -8.56
C GLY A 79 -8.35 -3.53 -7.96
N SER A 80 -8.93 -4.57 -7.34
CA SER A 80 -10.16 -4.41 -6.58
C SER A 80 -9.90 -3.71 -5.25
N PHE A 81 -10.34 -2.47 -5.14
CA PHE A 81 -10.22 -1.69 -3.91
C PHE A 81 -10.95 -2.35 -2.74
N SER A 82 -12.17 -2.83 -2.98
CA SER A 82 -13.00 -3.45 -1.94
C SER A 82 -12.40 -4.77 -1.45
N LEU A 83 -11.90 -5.62 -2.35
CA LEU A 83 -11.33 -6.91 -1.95
C LEU A 83 -9.96 -6.72 -1.28
N THR A 84 -9.17 -5.75 -1.72
CA THR A 84 -7.94 -5.34 -1.02
C THR A 84 -8.23 -4.81 0.39
N ALA A 85 -9.29 -4.01 0.56
CA ALA A 85 -9.71 -3.53 1.87
C ALA A 85 -10.13 -4.68 2.81
N ILE A 86 -10.97 -5.60 2.31
CA ILE A 86 -11.43 -6.77 3.09
C ILE A 86 -10.24 -7.65 3.47
N ASP A 87 -9.34 -7.93 2.53
CA ASP A 87 -8.15 -8.74 2.78
C ASP A 87 -7.23 -8.11 3.84
N THR A 88 -6.96 -6.80 3.71
CA THR A 88 -6.18 -6.04 4.70
C THR A 88 -6.86 -6.11 6.08
N TYR A 89 -8.18 -5.94 6.13
CA TYR A 89 -8.93 -6.00 7.38
C TYR A 89 -8.84 -7.38 8.03
N LEU A 90 -8.99 -8.45 7.24
CA LEU A 90 -8.87 -9.82 7.73
C LEU A 90 -7.45 -10.11 8.21
N LEU A 91 -6.43 -9.72 7.45
CA LEU A 91 -5.03 -9.88 7.83
C LEU A 91 -4.77 -9.20 9.18
N GLU A 92 -5.17 -7.93 9.31
CA GLU A 92 -4.95 -7.18 10.54
C GLU A 92 -5.72 -7.73 11.73
N ARG A 93 -6.98 -8.13 11.53
CA ARG A 93 -7.83 -8.67 12.58
C ARG A 93 -7.33 -10.02 13.10
N ILE A 94 -6.88 -10.89 12.21
CA ILE A 94 -6.53 -12.28 12.53
C ILE A 94 -5.10 -12.35 13.07
N PHE A 95 -4.15 -11.69 12.39
CA PHE A 95 -2.72 -11.83 12.68
C PHE A 95 -2.12 -10.67 13.47
N LYS A 96 -2.83 -9.54 13.58
CA LYS A 96 -2.43 -8.35 14.35
C LYS A 96 -0.98 -7.92 14.08
N PRO A 97 -0.61 -7.68 12.82
CA PRO A 97 0.74 -7.25 12.48
C PRO A 97 1.03 -5.90 13.11
N GLY A 98 2.25 -5.72 13.60
CA GLY A 98 2.72 -4.41 14.05
C GLY A 98 3.06 -3.48 12.89
N ILE A 99 3.35 -4.06 11.71
CA ILE A 99 3.66 -3.32 10.49
C ILE A 99 2.92 -3.90 9.28
N MET A 100 2.38 -3.04 8.41
CA MET A 100 1.88 -3.42 7.08
C MET A 100 2.79 -2.90 5.98
N ILE A 101 3.18 -3.75 5.03
CA ILE A 101 4.00 -3.38 3.87
C ILE A 101 3.24 -3.64 2.58
N ASP A 102 3.29 -2.68 1.67
CA ASP A 102 2.72 -2.72 0.32
C ASP A 102 3.85 -2.50 -0.70
N PRO A 103 4.55 -3.57 -1.12
CA PRO A 103 5.53 -3.50 -2.21
C PRO A 103 4.82 -3.57 -3.56
N GLY A 104 5.44 -3.07 -4.63
CA GLY A 104 4.83 -3.21 -5.95
C GLY A 104 5.60 -2.50 -7.04
N THR A 105 5.02 -2.52 -8.23
CA THR A 105 5.49 -1.76 -9.40
C THR A 105 4.51 -0.64 -9.69
N ALA A 106 5.02 0.49 -10.20
CA ALA A 106 4.21 1.66 -10.48
C ALA A 106 4.64 2.33 -11.79
N GLY A 107 3.70 2.95 -12.48
CA GLY A 107 4.00 3.87 -13.57
C GLY A 107 4.32 5.26 -13.00
N SER A 108 5.49 5.81 -13.33
CA SER A 108 5.88 7.13 -12.81
C SER A 108 5.24 8.28 -13.58
N HIS A 109 4.89 9.35 -12.86
CA HIS A 109 4.43 10.63 -13.42
C HIS A 109 5.55 11.67 -13.53
N LEU A 110 6.72 11.36 -13.00
CA LEU A 110 7.84 12.30 -12.95
C LEU A 110 8.80 12.03 -14.11
N PRO A 111 9.11 13.03 -14.97
CA PRO A 111 10.05 12.85 -16.07
C PRO A 111 11.45 12.40 -15.64
N GLN A 112 11.85 12.72 -14.41
CA GLN A 112 13.15 12.37 -13.84
C GLN A 112 13.23 10.93 -13.31
N LEU A 113 12.09 10.23 -13.16
CA LEU A 113 12.04 8.84 -12.72
C LEU A 113 12.09 7.91 -13.93
N SER A 114 12.94 6.90 -13.86
CA SER A 114 13.12 5.88 -14.90
C SER A 114 12.78 4.50 -14.38
N MET A 115 12.61 3.52 -15.28
CA MET A 115 12.44 2.12 -14.89
C MET A 115 13.56 1.70 -13.92
N GLY A 116 13.19 0.95 -12.89
CA GLY A 116 14.09 0.51 -11.83
C GLY A 116 14.26 1.47 -10.65
N ASP A 117 13.86 2.73 -10.78
CA ASP A 117 13.90 3.67 -9.66
C ASP A 117 12.85 3.31 -8.61
N VAL A 118 13.11 3.72 -7.37
CA VAL A 118 12.26 3.38 -6.22
C VAL A 118 11.58 4.63 -5.71
N VAL A 119 10.25 4.57 -5.61
CA VAL A 119 9.44 5.57 -4.92
C VAL A 119 9.05 5.02 -3.56
N ILE A 120 9.32 5.80 -2.50
CA ILE A 120 8.87 5.48 -1.16
C ILE A 120 7.70 6.40 -0.84
N GLY A 121 6.49 5.83 -0.80
CA GLY A 121 5.31 6.55 -0.38
C GLY A 121 5.44 7.03 1.07
N ALA A 122 5.55 8.35 1.27
CA ALA A 122 5.34 8.95 2.59
C ALA A 122 3.86 9.26 2.84
N ARG A 123 3.09 9.36 1.77
CA ARG A 123 1.63 9.48 1.82
C ARG A 123 1.01 8.87 0.57
N VAL A 124 -0.25 8.48 0.69
CA VAL A 124 -1.07 7.98 -0.43
C VAL A 124 -2.32 8.82 -0.58
N VAL A 125 -2.79 8.97 -1.81
CA VAL A 125 -4.02 9.68 -2.18
C VAL A 125 -4.86 8.80 -3.09
N ASN A 126 -6.19 8.84 -2.93
CA ASN A 126 -7.10 8.21 -3.87
C ASN A 126 -7.43 9.17 -5.02
N PHE A 127 -6.73 9.06 -6.15
CA PHE A 127 -6.96 9.93 -7.31
C PHE A 127 -8.22 9.60 -8.10
N SER A 128 -8.86 8.46 -7.80
CA SER A 128 -10.18 8.13 -8.35
C SER A 128 -11.33 8.67 -7.50
N ASN A 129 -11.05 9.18 -6.29
CA ASN A 129 -12.04 9.80 -5.43
C ASN A 129 -12.21 11.29 -5.78
N TYR A 130 -13.01 11.57 -6.80
CA TYR A 130 -13.30 12.94 -7.23
C TYR A 130 -14.70 13.08 -7.82
N MET A 131 -15.12 14.33 -7.98
CA MET A 131 -16.29 14.71 -8.78
C MET A 131 -15.88 15.63 -9.94
N THR A 132 -16.67 15.63 -11.00
CA THR A 132 -16.56 16.62 -12.07
C THR A 132 -17.65 17.66 -11.93
N LYS A 133 -17.30 18.95 -12.05
CA LYS A 133 -18.25 20.04 -12.25
C LYS A 133 -18.86 19.98 -13.65
N ALA A 134 -19.93 20.74 -13.88
CA ALA A 134 -20.61 20.81 -15.17
C ALA A 134 -19.69 21.25 -16.33
N ASP A 135 -18.66 22.04 -16.05
CA ASP A 135 -17.64 22.47 -17.02
C ASP A 135 -16.52 21.43 -17.24
N GLY A 136 -16.63 20.25 -16.62
CA GLY A 136 -15.62 19.18 -16.68
C GLY A 136 -14.43 19.39 -15.75
N THR A 137 -14.43 20.40 -14.87
CA THR A 137 -13.40 20.60 -13.84
C THR A 137 -13.43 19.47 -12.82
N ILE A 138 -12.27 18.85 -12.54
CA ILE A 138 -12.13 17.81 -11.52
C ILE A 138 -11.92 18.48 -10.16
N VAL A 139 -12.67 18.04 -9.14
CA VAL A 139 -12.49 18.41 -7.74
C VAL A 139 -12.33 17.15 -6.88
N PRO A 140 -11.30 17.05 -6.04
CA PRO A 140 -11.12 15.93 -5.12
C PRO A 140 -12.33 15.66 -4.21
N GLY A 141 -12.42 14.43 -3.70
CA GLY A 141 -13.39 14.03 -2.68
C GLY A 141 -14.82 13.90 -3.23
N GLN A 142 -15.12 12.75 -3.85
CA GLN A 142 -16.48 12.37 -4.17
C GLN A 142 -17.26 12.23 -2.85
N PHE A 143 -18.19 13.14 -2.58
CA PHE A 143 -18.99 13.19 -1.35
C PHE A 143 -18.19 13.44 -0.07
N SER A 144 -17.27 14.42 -0.08
CA SER A 144 -16.47 14.75 1.11
C SER A 144 -17.37 15.05 2.33
N ALA A 145 -17.27 14.21 3.36
CA ALA A 145 -17.95 14.40 4.64
C ALA A 145 -17.43 15.62 5.43
N LEU A 146 -16.31 16.23 4.99
CA LEU A 146 -15.80 17.49 5.53
C LEU A 146 -16.71 18.70 5.23
N VAL A 147 -17.72 18.51 4.38
CA VAL A 147 -18.84 19.43 4.24
C VAL A 147 -20.10 18.58 4.35
N ALA A 148 -20.55 18.37 5.59
CA ALA A 148 -21.73 17.59 5.95
C ALA A 148 -23.05 18.30 5.56
N ASP A 149 -23.02 19.17 4.56
CA ASP A 149 -24.13 19.96 4.04
C ASP A 149 -24.21 19.86 2.52
N ASN A 150 -25.24 20.47 1.92
CA ASN A 150 -25.41 20.52 0.47
C ASN A 150 -24.19 21.13 -0.27
N GLU A 151 -23.33 21.91 0.39
CA GLU A 151 -22.18 22.52 -0.27
C GLU A 151 -21.10 21.51 -0.60
N GLY A 152 -20.85 20.49 0.23
CA GLY A 152 -19.86 19.46 -0.06
C GLY A 152 -20.24 18.60 -1.25
N TYR A 153 -21.52 18.29 -1.35
CA TYR A 153 -22.11 17.61 -2.51
C TYR A 153 -22.00 18.44 -3.79
N MET A 154 -22.13 19.77 -3.71
CA MET A 154 -22.09 20.64 -4.88
C MET A 154 -20.68 21.13 -5.26
N LYS A 155 -19.78 21.28 -4.29
CA LYS A 155 -18.47 21.93 -4.46
C LYS A 155 -17.31 20.94 -4.42
N GLY A 156 -17.46 19.76 -3.82
CA GLY A 156 -16.38 18.79 -3.57
C GLY A 156 -15.42 19.22 -2.45
N ASN A 157 -14.34 18.46 -2.25
CA ASN A 157 -13.25 18.84 -1.36
C ASN A 157 -12.12 19.52 -2.17
N PRO A 158 -11.79 20.80 -1.92
CA PRO A 158 -10.68 21.44 -2.62
C PRO A 158 -9.32 20.81 -2.28
N ASN A 159 -9.23 20.07 -1.17
CA ASN A 159 -7.99 19.45 -0.70
C ASN A 159 -8.09 17.93 -0.81
N PRO A 160 -7.25 17.26 -1.61
CA PRO A 160 -7.18 15.80 -1.59
C PRO A 160 -6.89 15.27 -0.18
N GLU A 161 -7.53 14.17 0.17
CA GLU A 161 -7.27 13.48 1.43
C GLU A 161 -6.05 12.58 1.28
N TYR A 162 -5.04 12.85 2.11
CA TYR A 162 -3.80 12.08 2.14
C TYR A 162 -3.77 11.23 3.40
N ILE A 163 -3.40 9.96 3.25
CA ILE A 163 -3.05 9.08 4.37
C ILE A 163 -1.54 9.01 4.46
N TYR A 164 -0.99 9.26 5.63
CA TYR A 164 0.45 9.37 5.85
C TYR A 164 1.02 8.06 6.40
N ALA A 165 2.13 7.61 5.83
CA ALA A 165 2.90 6.51 6.41
C ALA A 165 3.65 6.98 7.67
N ALA A 166 3.95 6.03 8.57
CA ALA A 166 4.72 6.31 9.75
C ALA A 166 6.14 6.81 9.37
N PRO A 167 6.60 7.99 9.84
CA PRO A 167 7.91 8.54 9.41
C PRO A 167 9.09 7.61 9.68
N ALA A 168 9.04 6.83 10.77
CA ALA A 168 10.06 5.84 11.10
C ALA A 168 10.19 4.75 10.02
N LEU A 169 9.07 4.35 9.43
CA LEU A 169 9.07 3.34 8.37
C LEU A 169 9.42 3.89 7.00
N VAL A 170 9.08 5.14 6.72
CA VAL A 170 9.59 5.82 5.52
C VAL A 170 11.12 5.83 5.54
N LYS A 171 11.72 6.19 6.68
CA LYS A 171 13.18 6.15 6.86
C LYS A 171 13.76 4.72 6.77
N LEU A 172 13.07 3.74 7.34
CA LEU A 172 13.49 2.34 7.25
C LEU A 172 13.48 1.84 5.80
N ALA A 173 12.41 2.13 5.06
CA ALA A 173 12.29 1.79 3.65
C ALA A 173 13.35 2.51 2.80
N GLU A 174 13.67 3.76 3.12
CA GLU A 174 14.72 4.52 2.44
C GLU A 174 16.08 3.87 2.64
N ARG A 175 16.41 3.50 3.87
CA ARG A 175 17.65 2.80 4.16
C ARG A 175 17.73 1.48 3.39
N ALA A 176 16.68 0.67 3.47
CA ALA A 176 16.62 -0.61 2.75
C ALA A 176 16.79 -0.43 1.23
N ALA A 177 16.16 0.60 0.65
CA ALA A 177 16.27 0.89 -0.78
C ALA A 177 17.68 1.35 -1.17
N ARG A 178 18.39 2.09 -0.31
CA ARG A 178 19.79 2.50 -0.56
C ARG A 178 20.79 1.34 -0.46
N GLU A 179 20.49 0.36 0.39
CA GLU A 179 21.29 -0.87 0.54
C GLU A 179 20.97 -1.91 -0.55
N SER A 180 19.97 -1.65 -1.40
CA SER A 180 19.55 -2.58 -2.46
C SER A 180 20.64 -2.79 -3.54
N PRO A 181 20.66 -3.97 -4.18
CA PRO A 181 21.51 -4.22 -5.33
C PRO A 181 21.13 -3.28 -6.48
N ASP A 182 22.00 -3.24 -7.50
CA ASP A 182 21.70 -2.48 -8.71
C ASP A 182 20.45 -3.03 -9.38
N THR A 183 19.65 -2.14 -9.99
CA THR A 183 18.58 -2.57 -10.88
C THR A 183 19.20 -3.40 -12.01
N PRO A 184 18.74 -4.65 -12.24
CA PRO A 184 19.27 -5.50 -13.29
C PRO A 184 19.17 -4.87 -14.69
N ALA A 185 20.16 -5.15 -15.53
CA ALA A 185 20.26 -4.64 -16.89
C ALA A 185 19.02 -4.98 -17.73
N GLU A 186 18.43 -6.15 -17.48
CA GLU A 186 17.25 -6.68 -18.15
C GLU A 186 16.01 -5.82 -17.88
N ILE A 187 15.83 -5.36 -16.64
CA ILE A 187 14.71 -4.47 -16.26
C ILE A 187 14.88 -3.10 -16.93
N LEU A 188 16.12 -2.64 -17.06
CA LEU A 188 16.45 -1.34 -17.62
C LEU A 188 16.44 -1.32 -19.15
N SER A 189 16.42 -2.49 -19.80
CA SER A 189 16.73 -2.61 -21.24
C SER A 189 18.05 -1.93 -21.61
N ALA A 190 19.07 -2.10 -20.76
CA ALA A 190 20.37 -1.42 -20.86
C ALA A 190 21.53 -2.43 -20.88
N PRO A 191 22.74 -2.04 -21.31
CA PRO A 191 23.90 -2.95 -21.32
C PRO A 191 24.39 -3.37 -19.94
N MET A 192 24.09 -2.56 -18.91
CA MET A 192 24.55 -2.78 -17.53
C MET A 192 23.47 -2.34 -16.55
N GLY A 193 23.48 -2.96 -15.38
CA GLY A 193 22.68 -2.49 -14.25
C GLY A 193 23.16 -1.13 -13.75
N ARG A 194 22.32 -0.46 -12.95
CA ARG A 194 22.70 0.76 -12.23
C ARG A 194 22.06 0.80 -10.87
N LYS A 195 22.63 1.62 -9.97
CA LYS A 195 21.93 1.97 -8.74
C LYS A 195 20.59 2.66 -9.05
N PRO A 196 19.50 2.24 -8.39
CA PRO A 196 18.22 2.93 -8.52
C PRO A 196 18.34 4.34 -7.94
N TRP A 197 17.68 5.30 -8.56
CA TRP A 197 17.43 6.57 -7.89
C TRP A 197 16.32 6.37 -6.87
N ILE A 198 16.49 6.92 -5.67
CA ILE A 198 15.57 6.74 -4.56
C ILE A 198 14.82 8.05 -4.30
N MET A 199 13.53 8.06 -4.59
CA MET A 199 12.63 9.12 -4.15
C MET A 199 12.15 8.81 -2.73
N ALA A 200 12.83 9.37 -1.75
CA ALA A 200 12.27 9.45 -0.41
C ALA A 200 11.13 10.49 -0.42
N TYR A 201 10.01 10.16 0.22
CA TYR A 201 8.87 11.08 0.40
C TYR A 201 8.00 11.36 -0.84
N GLY A 202 7.60 10.32 -1.57
CA GLY A 202 6.59 10.43 -2.64
C GLY A 202 5.15 10.50 -2.11
N THR A 203 4.28 11.17 -2.86
CA THR A 203 2.83 10.95 -2.79
C THR A 203 2.48 9.83 -3.76
N GLN A 204 2.05 8.68 -3.27
CA GLN A 204 1.61 7.62 -4.18
C GLN A 204 0.15 7.79 -4.54
N GLY A 205 -0.16 7.75 -5.83
CA GLY A 205 -1.52 7.78 -6.33
C GLY A 205 -2.12 6.38 -6.28
N SER A 206 -3.41 6.26 -5.97
CA SER A 206 -4.13 5.01 -6.10
C SER A 206 -5.52 5.26 -6.66
N GLY A 207 -5.97 4.42 -7.58
CA GLY A 207 -7.32 4.47 -8.10
C GLY A 207 -7.73 3.14 -8.75
N ALA A 208 -9.02 3.00 -9.03
CA ALA A 208 -9.54 1.89 -9.82
C ALA A 208 -9.33 2.06 -11.34
N ALA A 209 -8.51 3.05 -11.74
CA ALA A 209 -8.17 3.36 -13.11
C ALA A 209 -6.65 3.34 -13.29
N TRP A 210 -6.18 3.01 -14.48
CA TRP A 210 -4.78 3.11 -14.87
C TRP A 210 -4.67 4.17 -15.97
N LEU A 211 -3.96 5.28 -15.73
CA LEU A 211 -3.87 6.34 -16.72
C LEU A 211 -2.75 6.02 -17.71
N ARG A 212 -3.07 6.14 -19.01
CA ARG A 212 -2.08 6.01 -20.10
C ARG A 212 -1.97 7.27 -20.95
N ASN A 213 -2.90 8.21 -20.77
CA ASN A 213 -2.91 9.46 -21.49
C ASN A 213 -2.10 10.52 -20.72
N VAL A 214 -1.05 11.05 -21.36
CA VAL A 214 -0.14 12.03 -20.74
C VAL A 214 -0.85 13.29 -20.26
N GLN A 215 -1.91 13.74 -20.96
CA GLN A 215 -2.67 14.92 -20.52
C GLN A 215 -3.50 14.62 -19.28
N GLN A 216 -4.10 13.43 -19.19
CA GLN A 216 -4.83 12.98 -18.00
C GLN A 216 -3.89 12.81 -16.82
N ILE A 217 -2.73 12.16 -17.00
CA ILE A 217 -1.69 12.01 -15.96
C ILE A 217 -1.27 13.38 -15.41
N ARG A 218 -0.95 14.33 -16.31
CA ARG A 218 -0.56 15.69 -15.91
C ARG A 218 -1.67 16.42 -15.17
N ARG A 219 -2.93 16.22 -15.57
CA ARG A 219 -4.08 16.83 -14.91
C ARG A 219 -4.30 16.23 -13.51
N SER A 220 -4.25 14.91 -13.39
CA SER A 220 -4.34 14.18 -12.12
C SER A 220 -3.23 14.60 -11.16
N THR A 221 -1.97 14.55 -11.63
CA THR A 221 -0.78 14.95 -10.86
C THR A 221 -0.88 16.38 -10.33
N ARG A 222 -1.42 17.33 -11.11
CA ARG A 222 -1.61 18.72 -10.64
C ARG A 222 -2.62 18.86 -9.51
N ILE A 223 -3.57 17.94 -9.41
CA ILE A 223 -4.67 17.99 -8.44
C ILE A 223 -4.31 17.17 -7.20
N PHE A 224 -3.85 15.93 -7.40
CA PHE A 224 -3.59 14.95 -6.35
C PHE A 224 -2.12 14.89 -5.90
N HIS A 225 -1.24 15.61 -6.60
CA HIS A 225 0.20 15.70 -6.30
C HIS A 225 0.91 14.34 -6.25
N GLU A 226 0.38 13.36 -6.96
CA GLU A 226 0.91 12.01 -7.03
C GLU A 226 2.12 11.91 -7.96
N VAL A 227 3.04 11.02 -7.62
CA VAL A 227 4.26 10.75 -8.41
C VAL A 227 4.18 9.42 -9.16
N ASP A 228 3.15 8.62 -8.87
CA ASP A 228 2.84 7.31 -9.45
C ASP A 228 1.33 6.95 -9.29
N GLU A 229 0.94 5.73 -9.70
CA GLU A 229 -0.46 5.23 -9.65
C GLU A 229 -0.64 3.88 -8.93
N ALA A 230 0.24 3.51 -8.00
CA ALA A 230 0.23 2.19 -7.34
C ALA A 230 0.32 2.21 -5.80
N GLY A 231 -0.20 3.24 -5.13
CA GLY A 231 -0.10 3.38 -3.68
C GLY A 231 -1.04 2.55 -2.81
N ASN A 232 -1.93 1.74 -3.42
CA ASN A 232 -2.96 0.92 -2.76
C ASN A 232 -3.64 1.58 -1.54
N TYR A 233 -4.35 2.68 -1.79
CA TYR A 233 -5.08 3.45 -0.78
C TYR A 233 -5.95 2.61 0.19
N PRO A 234 -6.63 1.52 -0.24
CA PRO A 234 -7.41 0.68 0.67
C PRO A 234 -6.60 0.09 1.83
N ILE A 235 -5.35 -0.31 1.59
CA ILE A 235 -4.48 -0.86 2.63
C ILE A 235 -4.24 0.21 3.69
N ALA A 236 -3.81 1.39 3.24
CA ALA A 236 -3.53 2.54 4.10
C ALA A 236 -4.74 2.97 4.92
N LEU A 237 -5.92 3.01 4.29
CA LEU A 237 -7.17 3.40 4.93
C LEU A 237 -7.55 2.43 6.05
N VAL A 238 -7.58 1.14 5.75
CA VAL A 238 -7.93 0.10 6.74
C VAL A 238 -6.95 0.12 7.91
N SER A 239 -5.63 0.14 7.62
CA SER A 239 -4.60 0.20 8.65
C SER A 239 -4.69 1.44 9.54
N THR A 240 -5.19 2.56 9.01
CA THR A 240 -5.37 3.79 9.77
C THR A 240 -6.63 3.73 10.63
N LEU A 241 -7.75 3.27 10.05
CA LEU A 241 -9.05 3.21 10.74
C LEU A 241 -9.08 2.16 11.85
N ASN A 242 -8.54 0.96 11.61
CA ASN A 242 -8.50 -0.10 12.62
C ASN A 242 -7.78 0.36 13.90
N LYS A 243 -6.75 1.19 13.77
CA LYS A 243 -6.01 1.76 14.90
C LYS A 243 -6.74 2.87 15.62
N ALA A 244 -7.59 3.63 14.93
CA ALA A 244 -8.41 4.67 15.56
C ALA A 244 -9.55 4.08 16.42
N MET A 245 -9.91 2.82 16.18
CA MET A 245 -11.01 2.12 16.85
C MET A 245 -10.57 1.09 17.91
N SER A 246 -9.28 0.79 17.99
CA SER A 246 -8.67 -0.14 18.96
C SER A 246 -8.14 0.58 20.20
#